data_AF-A0A4R1F3F1-F1
#
_entry.id   AF-A0A4R1F3F1-F1
#
_cell.length_a   1.000
_cell.length_b   1.000
_cell.length_c   1.000
_cell.angle_alpha   90.00
_cell.angle_beta   90.00
_cell.angle_gamma   90.00
#
_symmetry.space_group_name_H-M   'P 1'
#
loop_
_entity.id
_entity.type
_entity.pdbx_description
1 polymer ?
#
loop_
_entity_poly.entity_id
_entity_poly.type
_entity_poly.pdbx_seq_one_letter_code
_entity_poly.pdbx_strand_id
1 'polypeptide(L)'
;MSNLPDKKEQIIQVHASLINMVVQTHLNPQLRPQLSEVLKTSAANGWQNLVLRIYKILEGDRSTSLLNDLDEEDGIIIDAILKGIQNPATLPDPTAKNANPTMAAPGIAHMVNEASRGSTQALTLLSTMAEQMSHAGGDLTILAAIMKKLIDGERDPEILSKGMGAQGESLVNAILEELAKLQIH
;
A
#
# COMPACT_ATOMS: atom_id res chain seq x y z
N MET A 1 -7.19 -20.57 5.09
CA MET A 1 -8.21 -19.53 4.91
C MET A 1 -7.51 -18.19 5.03
N SER A 2 -7.23 -17.56 3.89
CA SER A 2 -6.40 -16.36 3.79
C SER A 2 -7.20 -15.16 4.30
N ASN A 3 -6.87 -14.67 5.50
CA ASN A 3 -7.33 -13.36 5.97
C ASN A 3 -6.55 -12.29 5.20
N LEU A 4 -6.91 -12.05 3.94
CA LEU A 4 -6.50 -10.83 3.26
C LEU A 4 -7.18 -9.65 3.96
N PRO A 5 -6.46 -8.56 4.24
CA PRO A 5 -7.10 -7.34 4.70
C PRO A 5 -8.06 -6.85 3.61
N ASP A 6 -9.28 -6.50 4.02
CA ASP A 6 -10.30 -5.95 3.13
C ASP A 6 -9.72 -4.71 2.42
N LYS A 7 -10.15 -4.43 1.19
CA LYS A 7 -9.80 -3.22 0.42
C LYS A 7 -9.91 -1.96 1.31
N LYS A 8 -10.91 -1.92 2.18
CA LYS A 8 -11.09 -0.86 3.18
C LYS A 8 -9.91 -0.72 4.14
N GLU A 9 -9.41 -1.82 4.69
CA GLU A 9 -8.28 -1.81 5.62
C GLU A 9 -6.99 -1.34 4.93
N GLN A 10 -6.80 -1.70 3.67
CA GLN A 10 -5.66 -1.23 2.87
C GLN A 10 -5.70 0.29 2.67
N ILE A 11 -6.86 0.84 2.29
CA ILE A 11 -7.05 2.29 2.13
C ILE A 11 -6.76 3.03 3.45
N ILE A 12 -7.34 2.55 4.57
CA ILE A 12 -7.11 3.12 5.89
C ILE A 12 -5.62 3.12 6.23
N GLN A 13 -4.93 2.05 5.90
CA GLN A 13 -3.53 1.87 6.23
C GLN A 13 -2.59 2.73 5.38
N VAL A 14 -2.86 2.86 4.08
CA VAL A 14 -2.12 3.78 3.19
C VAL A 14 -2.21 5.22 3.70
N HIS A 15 -3.39 5.61 4.21
CA HIS A 15 -3.66 6.95 4.71
C HIS A 15 -3.52 7.09 6.23
N ALA A 16 -2.93 6.10 6.90
CA ALA A 16 -2.84 6.05 8.35
C ALA A 16 -2.17 7.30 8.94
N SER A 17 -1.12 7.82 8.29
CA SER A 17 -0.42 9.04 8.72
C SER A 17 -1.34 10.26 8.71
N LEU A 18 -2.14 10.45 7.67
CA LEU A 18 -3.09 11.56 7.56
C LEU A 18 -4.21 11.40 8.60
N ILE A 19 -4.81 10.21 8.70
CA ILE A 19 -5.89 9.90 9.64
C ILE A 19 -5.44 10.22 11.07
N ASN A 20 -4.28 9.71 11.47
CA ASN A 20 -3.72 9.96 12.80
C ASN A 20 -3.49 11.45 13.03
N MET A 21 -2.89 12.17 12.06
CA MET A 21 -2.58 13.59 12.23
C MET A 21 -3.84 14.44 12.45
N VAL A 22 -4.94 14.12 11.77
CA VAL A 22 -6.24 14.79 11.97
C VAL A 22 -6.78 14.53 13.37
N VAL A 23 -6.82 13.26 13.82
CA VAL A 23 -7.33 12.91 15.15
C VAL A 23 -6.45 13.50 16.26
N GLN A 24 -5.13 13.46 16.12
CA GLN A 24 -4.21 14.09 17.06
C GLN A 24 -4.37 15.60 17.11
N THR A 25 -4.64 16.26 15.98
CA THR A 25 -4.90 17.71 15.95
C THR A 25 -6.23 18.06 16.62
N HIS A 26 -7.22 17.16 16.57
CA HIS A 26 -8.46 17.34 17.33
C HIS A 26 -8.21 17.28 18.85
N LEU A 27 -7.35 16.37 19.32
CA LEU A 27 -6.96 16.25 20.73
C LEU A 27 -6.00 17.36 21.20
N ASN A 28 -5.12 17.81 20.31
CA ASN A 28 -4.13 18.85 20.55
C ASN A 28 -4.17 19.93 19.45
N PRO A 29 -4.91 21.03 19.67
CA PRO A 29 -5.03 22.12 18.69
C PRO A 29 -3.71 22.79 18.30
N GLN A 30 -2.64 22.64 19.09
CA GLN A 30 -1.32 23.20 18.77
C GLN A 30 -0.72 22.58 17.50
N LEU A 31 -1.18 21.39 17.08
CA LEU A 31 -0.75 20.73 15.85
C LEU A 31 -1.41 21.29 14.58
N ARG A 32 -2.39 22.20 14.70
CA ARG A 32 -3.10 22.78 13.55
C ARG A 32 -2.19 23.39 12.47
N PRO A 33 -1.10 24.13 12.80
CA PRO A 33 -0.22 24.69 11.78
C PRO A 33 0.40 23.60 10.90
N GLN A 34 0.90 22.53 11.51
CA GLN A 34 1.50 21.39 10.80
C GLN A 34 0.48 20.68 9.91
N LEU A 35 -0.71 20.37 10.45
CA LEU A 35 -1.78 19.75 9.66
C LEU A 35 -2.21 20.65 8.49
N SER A 36 -2.23 21.97 8.69
CA SER A 36 -2.63 22.91 7.64
C SER A 36 -1.67 22.90 6.44
N GLU A 37 -0.36 22.69 6.64
CA GLU A 37 0.60 22.56 5.53
C GLU A 37 0.37 21.27 4.73
N VAL A 38 0.10 20.16 5.43
CA VAL A 38 -0.23 18.88 4.80
C VAL A 38 -1.51 19.01 3.99
N LEU A 39 -2.59 19.56 4.57
CA LEU A 39 -3.87 19.74 3.88
C LEU A 39 -3.79 20.67 2.67
N LYS A 40 -2.98 21.74 2.74
CA LYS A 40 -2.72 22.61 1.57
C LYS A 40 -2.09 21.84 0.42
N THR A 41 -1.10 20.99 0.74
CA THR A 41 -0.43 20.15 -0.25
C THR A 41 -1.39 19.11 -0.84
N SER A 42 -2.17 18.42 0.01
CA SER A 42 -3.20 17.48 -0.44
C SER A 42 -4.23 18.15 -1.35
N ALA A 43 -4.73 19.33 -0.99
CA ALA A 43 -5.66 20.07 -1.83
C ALA A 43 -5.07 20.44 -3.20
N ALA A 44 -3.78 20.80 -3.26
CA ALA A 44 -3.09 21.07 -4.53
C ALA A 44 -2.99 19.81 -5.42
N ASN A 45 -2.95 18.63 -4.81
CA ASN A 45 -2.88 17.33 -5.49
C ASN A 45 -4.26 16.73 -5.83
N GLY A 46 -5.34 17.52 -5.80
CA GLY A 46 -6.67 17.08 -6.20
C GLY A 46 -7.57 16.55 -5.09
N TRP A 47 -7.16 16.70 -3.83
CA TRP A 47 -7.90 16.16 -2.66
C TRP A 47 -8.78 17.24 -2.00
N GLN A 48 -9.27 18.21 -2.77
CA GLN A 48 -9.96 19.38 -2.21
C GLN A 48 -11.23 18.98 -1.47
N ASN A 49 -11.97 17.98 -1.97
CA ASN A 49 -13.20 17.53 -1.33
C ASN A 49 -12.93 16.92 0.05
N LEU A 50 -12.00 15.99 0.16
CA LEU A 50 -11.55 15.44 1.44
C LEU A 50 -11.09 16.52 2.42
N VAL A 51 -10.24 17.44 1.97
CA VAL A 51 -9.69 18.52 2.81
C VAL A 51 -10.80 19.41 3.39
N LEU A 52 -11.81 19.77 2.59
CA LEU A 52 -12.97 20.53 3.07
C LEU A 52 -13.73 19.81 4.19
N ARG A 53 -13.82 18.48 4.14
CA ARG A 53 -14.54 17.66 5.14
C ARG A 53 -13.71 17.54 6.41
N ILE A 54 -12.38 17.40 6.27
CA ILE A 54 -11.45 17.44 7.41
C ILE A 54 -11.56 18.78 8.15
N TYR A 55 -11.65 19.92 7.45
CA TYR A 55 -11.84 21.21 8.11
C TYR A 55 -13.14 21.28 8.91
N LYS A 56 -14.26 20.82 8.35
CA LYS A 56 -15.55 20.73 9.08
C LYS A 56 -15.44 19.86 10.33
N ILE A 57 -14.73 18.74 10.25
CA ILE A 57 -14.47 17.88 11.41
C ILE A 57 -13.64 18.63 12.47
N LEU A 58 -12.61 19.35 12.07
CA LEU A 58 -11.80 20.16 13.00
C LEU A 58 -12.57 21.35 13.61
N GLU A 59 -13.68 21.76 12.99
CA GLU A 59 -14.63 22.76 13.49
C GLU A 59 -15.73 22.15 14.38
N GLY A 60 -15.80 20.83 14.47
CA GLY A 60 -16.70 20.10 15.37
C GLY A 60 -17.84 19.35 14.68
N ASP A 61 -17.94 19.38 13.35
CA ASP A 61 -18.96 18.62 12.62
C ASP A 61 -18.70 17.11 12.71
N ARG A 62 -19.72 16.34 13.08
CA ARG A 62 -19.71 14.87 13.19
C ARG A 62 -20.87 14.23 12.44
N SER A 63 -21.55 14.99 11.59
CA SER A 63 -22.74 14.55 10.86
C SER A 63 -22.41 13.50 9.81
N THR A 64 -23.37 12.59 9.54
CA THR A 64 -23.24 11.61 8.45
C THR A 64 -23.20 12.26 7.07
N SER A 65 -23.70 13.50 6.94
CA SER A 65 -23.61 14.29 5.71
C SER A 65 -22.17 14.58 5.27
N LEU A 66 -21.18 14.42 6.15
CA LEU A 66 -19.77 14.50 5.78
C LEU A 66 -19.34 13.43 4.77
N LEU A 67 -20.06 12.31 4.69
CA LEU A 67 -19.79 11.20 3.77
C LEU A 67 -20.47 11.35 2.40
N ASN A 68 -21.32 12.37 2.23
CA ASN A 68 -22.03 12.58 0.98
C ASN A 68 -21.09 13.12 -0.12
N ASP A 69 -21.31 12.66 -1.35
CA ASP A 69 -20.61 13.12 -2.56
C ASP A 69 -19.07 12.98 -2.49
N LEU A 70 -18.58 12.04 -1.68
CA LEU A 70 -17.18 11.60 -1.67
C LEU A 70 -17.01 10.37 -2.56
N ASP A 71 -15.83 10.21 -3.13
CA ASP A 71 -15.47 8.91 -3.69
C ASP A 71 -15.29 7.87 -2.57
N GLU A 72 -15.13 6.61 -2.97
CA GLU A 72 -15.03 5.49 -2.03
C GLU A 72 -13.83 5.65 -1.08
N GLU A 73 -12.71 6.16 -1.58
CA GLU A 73 -11.46 6.30 -0.84
C GLU A 73 -11.59 7.41 0.21
N ASP A 74 -12.04 8.60 -0.21
CA ASP A 74 -12.31 9.74 0.65
C ASP A 74 -13.34 9.41 1.74
N GLY A 75 -14.40 8.68 1.38
CA GLY A 75 -15.43 8.23 2.32
C GLY A 75 -14.88 7.31 3.39
N ILE A 76 -13.99 6.38 3.03
CA ILE A 76 -13.31 5.48 3.97
C ILE A 76 -12.39 6.26 4.91
N ILE A 77 -11.63 7.25 4.39
CA ILE A 77 -10.74 8.09 5.20
C ILE A 77 -11.54 8.91 6.21
N ILE A 78 -12.64 9.55 5.80
CA ILE A 78 -13.51 10.33 6.68
C ILE A 78 -14.16 9.46 7.76
N ASP A 79 -14.69 8.28 7.39
CA ASP A 79 -15.23 7.31 8.34
C ASP A 79 -14.19 6.89 9.39
N ALA A 80 -12.95 6.62 8.97
CA ALA A 80 -11.85 6.26 9.87
C ALA A 80 -11.46 7.40 10.82
N ILE A 81 -11.43 8.65 10.34
CA ILE A 81 -11.17 9.83 11.18
C ILE A 81 -12.27 9.98 12.23
N LEU A 82 -13.54 9.91 11.84
CA LEU A 82 -14.67 10.05 12.77
C LEU A 82 -14.66 8.96 13.85
N LYS A 83 -14.36 7.71 13.46
CA LYS A 83 -14.18 6.59 14.39
C LYS A 83 -13.00 6.82 15.33
N GLY A 84 -11.86 7.25 14.82
CA GLY A 84 -10.67 7.55 15.63
C GLY A 84 -10.90 8.70 16.63
N ILE A 85 -11.72 9.69 16.27
CA ILE A 85 -12.13 10.75 17.20
C ILE A 85 -13.04 10.20 18.30
N GLN A 86 -13.97 9.30 17.96
CA GLN A 86 -14.85 8.67 18.95
C GLN A 86 -14.09 7.71 19.87
N ASN A 87 -13.14 6.96 19.32
CA ASN A 87 -12.33 6.00 20.02
C ASN A 87 -10.91 5.95 19.43
N PRO A 88 -9.92 6.63 20.06
CA PRO A 88 -8.55 6.64 19.57
C PRO A 88 -7.89 5.26 19.46
N ALA A 89 -8.40 4.23 20.15
CA ALA A 89 -7.89 2.86 20.03
C ALA A 89 -8.19 2.22 18.66
N THR A 90 -9.05 2.81 17.83
CA THR A 90 -9.32 2.33 16.46
C THR A 90 -8.39 2.96 15.41
N LEU A 91 -7.43 3.79 15.83
CA LEU A 91 -6.52 4.43 14.89
C LEU A 91 -5.58 3.40 14.25
N PRO A 92 -5.34 3.49 12.93
CA PRO A 92 -4.38 2.62 12.27
C PRO A 92 -2.96 2.97 12.72
N ASP A 93 -2.07 1.98 12.79
CA ASP A 93 -0.66 2.23 13.06
C ASP A 93 0.01 2.83 11.80
N PRO A 94 0.45 4.09 11.80
CA PRO A 94 1.09 4.72 10.65
C PRO A 94 2.47 4.13 10.33
N THR A 95 3.06 3.37 11.25
CA THR A 95 4.34 2.69 11.08
C THR A 95 4.19 1.23 10.65
N ALA A 96 2.98 0.70 10.66
CA ALA A 96 2.71 -0.64 10.14
C ALA A 96 3.04 -0.68 8.65
N LYS A 97 4.11 -1.41 8.32
CA LYS A 97 4.54 -1.69 6.94
C LYS A 97 3.54 -2.63 6.28
N ASN A 98 2.40 -2.07 5.86
CA ASN A 98 1.27 -2.79 5.29
C ASN A 98 0.92 -2.26 3.90
N ALA A 99 1.92 -1.84 3.11
CA ALA A 99 1.80 -2.09 1.68
C ALA A 99 1.91 -3.61 1.56
N ASN A 100 0.78 -4.32 1.42
CA ASN A 100 0.81 -5.76 1.24
C ASN A 100 1.72 -6.05 0.03
N PRO A 101 2.91 -6.63 0.23
CA PRO A 101 3.87 -6.77 -0.86
C PRO A 101 3.29 -7.59 -2.02
N THR A 102 2.33 -8.49 -1.73
CA THR A 102 1.64 -9.30 -2.74
C THR A 102 0.81 -8.47 -3.72
N MET A 103 0.49 -7.20 -3.44
CA MET A 103 -0.17 -6.33 -4.42
C MET A 103 0.69 -6.05 -5.65
N ALA A 104 2.03 -6.10 -5.49
CA ALA A 104 2.95 -5.98 -6.62
C ALA A 104 3.07 -7.28 -7.43
N ALA A 105 2.59 -8.42 -6.90
CA ALA A 105 2.82 -9.73 -7.49
C ALA A 105 2.27 -9.88 -8.93
N PRO A 106 1.05 -9.43 -9.28
CA PRO A 106 0.55 -9.54 -10.66
C PRO A 106 1.42 -8.78 -11.66
N GLY A 107 1.86 -7.56 -11.31
CA GLY A 107 2.73 -6.75 -12.16
C GLY A 107 4.10 -7.40 -12.36
N ILE A 108 4.71 -7.89 -11.27
CA ILE A 108 6.00 -8.59 -11.33
C ILE A 108 5.89 -9.88 -12.15
N ALA A 109 4.84 -10.70 -11.91
CA ALA A 109 4.60 -11.93 -12.65
C ALA A 109 4.43 -11.69 -14.14
N HIS A 110 3.67 -10.65 -14.53
CA HIS A 110 3.51 -10.28 -15.93
C HIS A 110 4.86 -9.91 -16.58
N MET A 111 5.67 -9.08 -15.91
CA MET A 111 6.99 -8.71 -16.42
C MET A 111 7.93 -9.91 -16.52
N VAL A 112 7.93 -10.80 -15.52
CA VAL A 112 8.74 -12.03 -15.54
C VAL A 112 8.34 -12.92 -16.71
N ASN A 113 7.03 -13.09 -16.96
CA ASN A 113 6.54 -13.85 -18.10
C ASN A 113 6.98 -13.24 -19.44
N GLU A 114 6.81 -11.93 -19.62
CA GLU A 114 7.24 -11.24 -20.84
C GLU A 114 8.77 -11.32 -21.04
N ALA A 115 9.54 -11.14 -19.97
CA ALA A 115 10.99 -11.29 -19.98
C ALA A 115 11.42 -12.71 -20.37
N SER A 116 10.75 -13.73 -19.83
CA SER A 116 11.02 -15.15 -20.17
C SER A 116 10.72 -15.48 -21.64
N ARG A 117 9.84 -14.70 -22.28
CA ARG A 117 9.50 -14.79 -23.72
C ARG A 117 10.40 -13.93 -24.60
N GLY A 118 11.41 -13.28 -24.04
CA GLY A 118 12.40 -12.48 -24.77
C GLY A 118 12.10 -10.98 -24.87
N SER A 119 11.14 -10.46 -24.11
CA SER A 119 10.89 -9.00 -24.06
C SER A 119 12.06 -8.25 -23.42
N THR A 120 12.84 -7.56 -24.24
CA THR A 120 13.98 -6.75 -23.80
C THR A 120 13.56 -5.58 -22.92
N GLN A 121 12.36 -5.03 -23.16
CA GLN A 121 11.78 -3.97 -22.32
C GLN A 121 11.47 -4.48 -20.92
N ALA A 122 10.80 -5.65 -20.81
CA ALA A 122 10.50 -6.26 -19.52
C ALA A 122 11.78 -6.64 -18.76
N LEU A 123 12.79 -7.18 -19.47
CA LEU A 123 14.11 -7.47 -18.90
C LEU A 123 14.79 -6.22 -18.34
N THR A 124 14.73 -5.10 -19.06
CA THR A 124 15.36 -3.84 -18.62
C THR A 124 14.67 -3.32 -17.37
N LEU A 125 13.33 -3.30 -17.36
CA LEU A 125 12.54 -2.83 -16.23
C LEU A 125 12.76 -3.70 -14.98
N LEU A 126 12.76 -5.03 -15.14
CA LEU A 126 13.08 -5.95 -14.05
C LEU A 126 14.50 -5.77 -13.53
N SER A 127 15.47 -5.49 -14.41
CA SER A 127 16.85 -5.25 -14.01
C SER A 127 16.99 -3.99 -13.16
N THR A 128 16.35 -2.89 -13.59
CA THR A 128 16.31 -1.65 -12.80
C THR A 128 15.62 -1.87 -11.46
N MET A 129 14.49 -2.59 -11.43
CA MET A 129 13.81 -2.92 -10.18
C MET A 129 14.68 -3.77 -9.26
N ALA A 130 15.33 -4.81 -9.78
CA ALA A 130 16.22 -5.67 -9.01
C ALA A 130 17.38 -4.87 -8.39
N GLU A 131 17.95 -3.93 -9.14
CA GLU A 131 18.99 -3.02 -8.63
C GLU A 131 18.45 -2.11 -7.51
N GLN A 132 17.28 -1.51 -7.65
CA GLN A 132 16.69 -0.72 -6.56
C GLN A 132 16.41 -1.58 -5.32
N MET A 133 15.89 -2.79 -5.53
CA MET A 133 15.57 -3.73 -4.46
C MET A 133 16.81 -4.28 -3.75
N SER A 134 17.94 -4.46 -4.45
CA SER A 134 19.19 -4.89 -3.82
C SER A 134 19.68 -3.89 -2.77
N HIS A 135 19.43 -2.59 -2.99
CA HIS A 135 19.78 -1.52 -2.06
C HIS A 135 18.78 -1.31 -0.92
N ALA A 136 17.55 -1.83 -1.04
CA ALA A 136 16.49 -1.65 -0.03
C ALA A 136 16.69 -2.50 1.24
N GLY A 137 17.44 -3.61 1.15
CA GLY A 137 17.73 -4.51 2.28
C GLY A 137 16.60 -5.51 2.58
N GLY A 138 16.92 -6.53 3.38
CA GLY A 138 15.97 -7.54 3.85
C GLY A 138 15.44 -8.45 2.73
N ASP A 139 14.16 -8.79 2.79
CA ASP A 139 13.49 -9.69 1.84
C ASP A 139 13.57 -9.20 0.38
N LEU A 140 13.60 -7.87 0.16
CA LEU A 140 13.69 -7.29 -1.17
C LEU A 140 15.04 -7.55 -1.83
N THR A 141 16.13 -7.60 -1.07
CA THR A 141 17.46 -7.97 -1.59
C THR A 141 17.47 -9.42 -2.05
N ILE A 142 16.82 -10.31 -1.30
CA ILE A 142 16.70 -11.72 -1.67
C ILE A 142 15.80 -11.84 -2.91
N LEU A 143 14.71 -11.08 -2.98
CA LEU A 143 13.81 -11.06 -4.13
C LEU A 143 14.54 -10.61 -5.40
N ALA A 144 15.40 -9.59 -5.30
CA ALA A 144 16.27 -9.16 -6.41
C ALA A 144 17.21 -10.28 -6.88
N ALA A 145 17.80 -11.03 -5.94
CA ALA A 145 18.73 -12.11 -6.25
C ALA A 145 18.08 -13.30 -6.97
N ILE A 146 16.79 -13.56 -6.74
CA ILE A 146 16.06 -14.66 -7.39
C ILE A 146 15.40 -14.28 -8.72
N MET A 147 15.38 -12.99 -9.10
CA MET A 147 14.68 -12.54 -10.33
C MET A 147 15.15 -13.29 -11.57
N LYS A 148 16.45 -13.54 -11.70
CA LYS A 148 16.99 -14.33 -12.81
C LYS A 148 16.44 -15.76 -12.83
N LYS A 149 16.33 -16.42 -11.67
CA LYS A 149 15.77 -17.77 -11.56
C LYS A 149 14.29 -17.79 -11.98
N LEU A 150 13.52 -16.78 -11.58
CA LEU A 150 12.13 -16.61 -12.01
C LEU A 150 12.01 -16.47 -13.53
N ILE A 151 12.87 -15.66 -14.15
CA ILE A 151 12.91 -15.50 -15.62
C ILE A 151 13.32 -16.81 -16.31
N ASP A 152 14.32 -17.50 -15.76
CA ASP A 152 14.86 -18.78 -16.29
C ASP A 152 13.90 -19.96 -16.08
N GLY A 153 12.78 -19.77 -15.37
CA GLY A 153 11.71 -20.77 -15.26
C GLY A 153 11.64 -21.52 -13.93
N GLU A 154 12.40 -21.13 -12.91
CA GLU A 154 12.30 -21.71 -11.56
C GLU A 154 10.93 -21.40 -10.93
N ARG A 155 10.26 -22.41 -10.38
CA ARG A 155 8.92 -22.29 -9.79
C ARG A 155 8.80 -22.95 -8.41
N ASP A 156 9.88 -23.49 -7.87
CA ASP A 156 9.89 -24.07 -6.53
C ASP A 156 9.89 -22.96 -5.45
N PRO A 157 8.82 -22.83 -4.65
CA PRO A 157 8.75 -21.80 -3.61
C PRO A 157 9.83 -21.97 -2.54
N GLU A 158 10.23 -23.20 -2.19
CA GLU A 158 11.25 -23.42 -1.16
C GLU A 158 12.63 -22.93 -1.61
N ILE A 159 12.93 -23.07 -2.91
CA ILE A 159 14.17 -22.57 -3.51
C ILE A 159 14.15 -21.05 -3.59
N LEU A 160 13.00 -20.48 -3.99
CA LEU A 160 12.86 -19.06 -4.29
C LEU A 160 12.69 -18.20 -3.04
N SER A 161 12.10 -18.72 -1.97
CA SER A 161 11.88 -17.97 -0.73
C SER A 161 12.97 -18.20 0.33
N LYS A 162 14.00 -18.99 0.00
CA LYS A 162 15.06 -19.36 0.94
C LYS A 162 15.72 -18.14 1.58
N GLY A 163 15.60 -18.04 2.90
CA GLY A 163 16.22 -16.97 3.71
C GLY A 163 15.39 -15.69 3.81
N MET A 164 14.20 -15.66 3.20
CA MET A 164 13.24 -14.56 3.38
C MET A 164 12.49 -14.71 4.71
N GLY A 165 11.98 -13.60 5.23
CA GLY A 165 10.93 -13.58 6.24
C GLY A 165 9.55 -13.88 5.65
N ALA A 166 8.55 -14.00 6.52
CA ALA A 166 7.17 -14.37 6.14
C ALA A 166 6.55 -13.44 5.08
N GLN A 167 6.94 -12.15 5.05
CA GLN A 167 6.44 -11.21 4.04
C GLN A 167 7.05 -11.47 2.67
N GLY A 168 8.37 -11.70 2.58
CA GLY A 168 9.03 -12.12 1.34
C GLY A 168 8.52 -13.45 0.82
N GLU A 169 8.32 -14.45 1.69
CA GLU A 169 7.72 -15.75 1.33
C GLU A 169 6.32 -15.57 0.72
N SER A 170 5.47 -14.77 1.37
CA SER A 170 4.12 -14.47 0.88
C SER A 170 4.15 -13.81 -0.51
N LEU A 171 5.08 -12.88 -0.73
CA LEU A 171 5.27 -12.23 -2.03
C LEU A 171 5.70 -13.21 -3.12
N VAL A 172 6.70 -14.07 -2.84
CA VAL A 172 7.16 -15.09 -3.80
C VAL A 172 6.01 -16.02 -4.16
N ASN A 173 5.25 -16.51 -3.19
CA ASN A 173 4.10 -17.37 -3.43
C ASN A 173 3.04 -16.68 -4.30
N ALA A 174 2.72 -15.41 -4.00
CA ALA A 174 1.78 -14.65 -4.82
C ALA A 174 2.28 -14.46 -6.27
N ILE A 175 3.58 -14.22 -6.49
CA ILE A 175 4.16 -14.13 -7.84
C ILE A 175 4.03 -15.46 -8.58
N LEU A 176 4.31 -16.58 -7.90
CA LEU A 176 4.21 -17.92 -8.48
C LEU A 176 2.76 -18.27 -8.85
N GLU A 177 1.79 -17.93 -8.00
CA GLU A 177 0.37 -18.11 -8.28
C GLU A 177 -0.06 -17.32 -9.53
N GLU A 178 0.36 -16.06 -9.66
CA GLU A 178 0.07 -15.24 -10.84
C GLU A 178 0.76 -15.78 -12.10
N LEU A 179 2.01 -16.22 -12.00
CA LEU A 179 2.72 -16.86 -13.12
C LEU A 179 2.01 -18.13 -13.59
N ALA A 180 1.48 -18.96 -12.66
CA ALA A 180 0.73 -20.17 -13.02
C ALA A 180 -0.54 -19.84 -13.83
N LYS A 181 -1.25 -18.75 -13.50
CA LYS A 181 -2.44 -18.30 -14.25
C LYS A 181 -2.09 -17.91 -15.70
N LEU A 182 -0.93 -17.29 -15.90
CA LEU A 182 -0.44 -16.83 -17.20
C LEU A 182 0.05 -17.98 -18.11
N GLN A 183 0.39 -19.14 -17.54
CA GLN A 183 0.83 -20.31 -18.31
C GLN A 183 -0.31 -21.20 -18.81
N ILE A 184 -1.53 -21.01 -18.26
CA ILE A 184 -2.72 -21.79 -18.63
C ILE A 184 -3.37 -21.29 -19.94
N HIS A 185 -2.88 -20.19 -20.52
CA HIS A 185 -3.35 -19.56 -21.76
C HIS A 185 -2.23 -19.45 -22.80
#